data_AF-A0AB39WX74-F1
#
_entry.id   AF-A0AB39WX74-F1
#
_cell.length_a   1.000
_cell.length_b   1.000
_cell.length_c   1.000
_cell.angle_alpha   90.00
_cell.angle_beta   90.00
_cell.angle_gamma   90.00
#
_symmetry.space_group_name_H-M   'P 1'
#
loop_
_entity.id
_entity.type
_entity.pdbx_description
1 polymer ?
#
loop_
_entity_poly.entity_id
_entity_poly.type
_entity_poly.pdbx_seq_one_letter_code
_entity_poly.pdbx_strand_id
1 'polypeptide(L)'
;MSSNITIAGENLIAQKHGEQKGLEVSRFVFALIPGLNPDSEVDRASVLPPAAQIVHTAPVQRSGYVTPNQVVYSVMLGSDVGDWNFNWVGLQTAENVLLAVAYVPVQEKRKSRPPYQVGNNLTRNFMVAFSGAMAMTGITIDASTWQHDFTVRLGGIDERERLTNRDLFGRSCFFGSGLQLVKTGNGYQLKPGIAYVEGIRVVQPEPTIINVANVPSKAWLEVALQRKGSDMVTTCRVVFGANLVDKTDSAGARHYFVPIADLPNSNTVTDLRPFQPVDVALIEHLALRNGDYEQLRARGTKKEDVGLSELPNAKSDDPKTNSSDILATTKALNALRKIVDDSLTGLVGSFAMAAAPPGWLKANGAAVSRTTYAGLFQVIGTRFGVGDGVNTFNLPDPRGLFTRAWSDGSSMDAGRGLGTVQEDAGKSHTHTGSASAGGSHVHAASTDVQGSHSHELKKSWGSNNTPGGWVSPANAGNSMASTEPAGAHSHTVTVAPAGEHGHIITIGATGGGETRPWNIAFLACIKY
;
A
#
# COMPACT_ATOMS: atom_id res chain seq x y z
N MET A 1 -58.47 15.81 -7.34
CA MET A 1 -59.61 16.68 -7.01
C MET A 1 -59.23 17.43 -5.74
N SER A 2 -59.10 18.76 -5.77
CA SER A 2 -58.93 19.53 -4.53
C SER A 2 -60.29 19.63 -3.84
N SER A 3 -60.51 18.85 -2.79
CA SER A 3 -61.59 19.11 -1.85
C SER A 3 -61.06 20.06 -0.78
N ASN A 4 -61.83 21.09 -0.44
CA ASN A 4 -61.49 22.00 0.65
C ASN A 4 -62.58 22.01 1.72
N ILE A 5 -62.16 22.06 2.98
CA ILE A 5 -63.05 22.32 4.12
C ILE A 5 -63.47 23.79 4.06
N THR A 6 -64.78 24.02 4.13
CA THR A 6 -65.35 25.38 4.16
C THR A 6 -65.05 26.04 5.51
N ILE A 7 -65.14 27.37 5.58
CA ILE A 7 -65.02 28.11 6.85
C ILE A 7 -66.07 27.64 7.87
N ALA A 8 -67.30 27.35 7.41
CA ALA A 8 -68.35 26.82 8.27
C ALA A 8 -68.01 25.42 8.81
N GLY A 9 -67.42 24.57 7.97
CA GLY A 9 -66.93 23.25 8.36
C GLY A 9 -65.77 23.32 9.35
N GLU A 10 -64.81 24.21 9.13
CA GLU A 10 -63.68 24.43 10.02
C GLU A 10 -64.13 24.93 11.40
N ASN A 11 -65.07 25.88 11.44
CA ASN A 11 -65.66 26.36 12.69
C ASN A 11 -66.40 25.25 13.44
N LEU A 12 -67.14 24.40 12.73
CA LEU A 12 -67.82 23.25 13.36
C LEU A 12 -66.82 22.23 13.90
N ILE A 13 -65.74 21.93 13.17
CA ILE A 13 -64.65 21.06 13.64
C ILE A 13 -64.04 21.62 14.92
N ALA A 14 -63.70 22.91 14.95
CA ALA A 14 -63.12 23.57 16.12
C ALA A 14 -64.08 23.55 17.33
N GLN A 15 -65.37 23.82 17.09
CA GLN A 15 -66.41 23.76 18.13
C GLN A 15 -66.53 22.35 18.71
N LYS A 16 -66.68 21.33 17.85
CA LYS A 16 -66.81 19.92 18.26
C LYS A 16 -65.58 19.42 19.01
N HIS A 17 -64.39 19.87 18.60
CA HIS A 17 -63.15 19.59 19.30
C HIS A 17 -63.15 20.14 20.74
N GLY A 18 -63.53 21.41 20.91
CA GLY A 18 -63.62 22.06 22.23
C GLY A 18 -64.71 21.45 23.13
N GLU A 19 -65.80 20.97 22.54
CA GLU A 19 -66.89 20.28 23.26
C GLU A 19 -66.62 18.79 23.51
N GLN A 20 -65.51 18.23 23.01
CA GLN A 20 -65.20 16.80 23.03
C GLN A 20 -66.32 15.92 22.43
N LYS A 21 -66.99 16.40 21.38
CA LYS A 21 -68.05 15.68 20.67
C LYS A 21 -67.58 15.16 19.32
N GLY A 22 -68.23 14.09 18.87
CA GLY A 22 -68.00 13.54 17.54
C GLY A 22 -68.52 14.44 16.41
N LEU A 23 -67.90 14.33 15.24
CA LEU A 23 -68.32 14.95 13.98
C LEU A 23 -68.94 13.88 13.07
N GLU A 24 -70.22 14.05 12.74
CA GLU A 24 -70.94 13.13 11.86
C GLU A 24 -71.21 13.77 10.50
N VAL A 25 -70.73 13.14 9.42
CA VAL A 25 -71.03 13.54 8.04
C VAL A 25 -72.18 12.69 7.53
N SER A 26 -73.31 13.32 7.23
CA SER A 26 -74.56 12.61 6.98
C SER A 26 -74.79 12.31 5.49
N ARG A 27 -74.46 13.25 4.59
CA ARG A 27 -74.84 13.14 3.17
C ARG A 27 -73.91 13.87 2.21
N PHE A 28 -73.94 13.39 0.98
CA PHE A 28 -73.45 14.05 -0.22
C PHE A 28 -74.53 14.94 -0.82
N VAL A 29 -74.12 16.09 -1.33
CA VAL A 29 -74.94 17.04 -2.09
C VAL A 29 -74.32 17.22 -3.47
N PHE A 30 -75.11 17.05 -4.52
CA PHE A 30 -74.70 17.22 -5.92
C PHE A 30 -75.44 18.41 -6.51
N ALA A 31 -74.71 19.32 -7.14
CA ALA A 31 -75.28 20.51 -7.77
C ALA A 31 -74.68 20.80 -9.15
N LEU A 32 -75.47 21.49 -9.97
CA LEU A 32 -75.02 22.04 -11.25
C LEU A 32 -74.95 23.56 -11.14
N ILE A 33 -73.73 24.08 -11.09
CA ILE A 33 -73.44 25.51 -11.02
C ILE A 33 -73.06 26.00 -12.43
N PRO A 34 -73.86 26.86 -13.08
CA PRO A 34 -73.54 27.40 -14.39
C PRO A 34 -72.21 28.16 -14.39
N GLY A 35 -71.36 27.90 -15.39
CA GLY A 35 -70.09 28.60 -15.56
C GLY A 35 -68.99 28.26 -14.53
N LEU A 36 -69.21 27.27 -13.66
CA LEU A 36 -68.20 26.85 -12.69
C LEU A 36 -66.95 26.31 -13.41
N ASN A 37 -65.80 26.91 -13.14
CA ASN A 37 -64.50 26.44 -13.63
C ASN A 37 -64.01 25.29 -12.71
N PRO A 38 -63.95 24.04 -13.20
CA PRO A 38 -63.53 22.90 -12.38
C PRO A 38 -62.05 22.95 -11.95
N ASP A 39 -61.23 23.77 -12.61
CA ASP A 39 -59.80 23.91 -12.33
C ASP A 39 -59.49 25.08 -11.38
N SER A 40 -60.50 25.86 -11.00
CA SER A 40 -60.34 26.95 -10.02
C SER A 40 -60.25 26.43 -8.59
N GLU A 41 -59.62 27.21 -7.71
CA GLU A 41 -59.59 26.88 -6.29
C GLU A 41 -61.00 26.87 -5.69
N VAL A 42 -61.30 25.86 -4.88
CA VAL A 42 -62.60 25.75 -4.20
C VAL A 42 -62.73 26.89 -3.19
N ASP A 43 -63.75 27.74 -3.37
CA ASP A 43 -64.05 28.83 -2.45
C ASP A 43 -64.38 28.29 -1.05
N ARG A 44 -63.54 28.62 -0.06
CA ARG A 44 -63.73 28.19 1.34
C ARG A 44 -64.89 28.90 2.02
N ALA A 45 -65.34 30.04 1.51
CA ALA A 45 -66.56 30.71 1.97
C ALA A 45 -67.84 30.13 1.32
N SER A 46 -67.70 29.08 0.48
CA SER A 46 -68.85 28.43 -0.17
C SER A 46 -69.95 28.08 0.83
N VAL A 47 -71.16 28.50 0.49
CA VAL A 47 -72.41 28.07 1.13
C VAL A 47 -73.07 26.98 0.30
N LEU A 48 -74.12 26.35 0.82
CA LEU A 48 -74.93 25.44 0.01
C LEU A 48 -75.47 26.19 -1.23
N PRO A 49 -75.36 25.59 -2.44
CA PRO A 49 -75.96 26.16 -3.63
C PRO A 49 -77.47 26.38 -3.45
N PRO A 50 -78.07 27.36 -4.15
CA PRO A 50 -79.52 27.53 -4.18
C PRO A 50 -80.24 26.21 -4.50
N ALA A 51 -81.41 25.99 -3.89
CA ALA A 51 -82.14 24.72 -4.04
C ALA A 51 -82.41 24.33 -5.52
N ALA A 52 -82.57 25.30 -6.41
CA ALA A 52 -82.76 25.07 -7.84
C ALA A 52 -81.52 24.51 -8.56
N GLN A 53 -80.33 24.64 -7.98
CA GLN A 53 -79.07 24.13 -8.53
C GLN A 53 -78.70 22.75 -7.95
N ILE A 54 -79.28 22.37 -6.80
CA ILE A 54 -79.07 21.05 -6.19
C ILE A 54 -79.87 20.03 -6.97
N VAL A 55 -79.17 19.12 -7.64
CA VAL A 55 -79.77 18.10 -8.51
C VAL A 55 -80.02 16.78 -7.77
N HIS A 56 -79.25 16.49 -6.72
CA HIS A 56 -79.42 15.28 -5.93
C HIS A 56 -78.75 15.37 -4.55
N THR A 57 -79.27 14.63 -3.58
CA THR A 57 -78.62 14.39 -2.28
C THR A 57 -78.70 12.92 -1.93
N ALA A 58 -77.64 12.35 -1.36
CA ALA A 58 -77.60 10.94 -0.99
C ALA A 58 -76.85 10.74 0.34
N PRO A 59 -77.29 9.82 1.21
CA PRO A 59 -76.59 9.55 2.46
C PRO A 59 -75.19 9.00 2.19
N VAL A 60 -74.26 9.23 3.13
CA VAL A 60 -72.98 8.54 3.14
C VAL A 60 -73.24 7.04 3.28
N GLN A 61 -72.70 6.22 2.38
CA GLN A 61 -72.89 4.77 2.40
C GLN A 61 -71.71 4.01 3.00
N ARG A 62 -70.50 4.55 2.82
CA ARG A 62 -69.27 3.97 3.39
C ARG A 62 -68.34 5.09 3.84
N SER A 63 -67.54 4.79 4.86
CA SER A 63 -66.51 5.67 5.38
C SER A 63 -65.28 4.87 5.76
N GLY A 64 -64.09 5.42 5.58
CA GLY A 64 -62.83 4.81 6.02
C GLY A 64 -61.79 5.86 6.39
N TYR A 65 -60.84 5.52 7.23
CA TYR A 65 -59.68 6.38 7.50
C TYR A 65 -58.55 6.05 6.52
N VAL A 66 -57.73 7.05 6.19
CA VAL A 66 -56.52 6.90 5.36
C VAL A 66 -55.28 7.11 6.23
N THR A 67 -55.35 8.12 7.11
CA THR A 67 -54.36 8.40 8.17
C THR A 67 -55.13 8.91 9.40
N PRO A 68 -54.49 9.06 10.59
CA PRO A 68 -55.17 9.64 11.75
C PRO A 68 -55.83 11.01 11.51
N ASN A 69 -55.37 11.74 10.49
CA ASN A 69 -55.84 13.09 10.13
C ASN A 69 -56.65 13.12 8.82
N GLN A 70 -56.97 11.97 8.21
CA GLN A 70 -57.65 11.91 6.93
C GLN A 70 -58.70 10.81 6.93
N VAL A 71 -59.92 11.18 6.53
CA VAL A 71 -61.03 10.24 6.36
C VAL A 71 -61.66 10.43 4.99
N VAL A 72 -62.18 9.34 4.42
CA VAL A 72 -62.88 9.34 3.14
C VAL A 72 -64.31 8.90 3.34
N TYR A 73 -65.23 9.64 2.73
CA TYR A 73 -66.64 9.29 2.64
C TYR A 73 -66.93 8.83 1.22
N SER A 74 -67.83 7.86 1.07
CA SER A 74 -68.18 7.31 -0.23
C SER A 74 -69.68 7.14 -0.39
N VAL A 75 -70.13 7.36 -1.62
CA VAL A 75 -71.50 7.08 -2.07
C VAL A 75 -71.47 6.38 -3.43
N MET A 76 -72.32 5.37 -3.58
CA MET A 76 -72.58 4.67 -4.84
C MET A 76 -74.01 4.98 -5.28
N LEU A 77 -74.14 5.60 -6.45
CA LEU A 77 -75.42 5.88 -7.09
C LEU A 77 -75.62 4.87 -8.22
N GLY A 78 -76.60 3.99 -8.05
CA GLY A 78 -76.96 2.96 -9.01
C GLY A 78 -77.62 3.54 -10.27
N SER A 79 -77.85 2.69 -11.26
CA SER A 79 -78.49 3.06 -12.53
C SER A 79 -79.96 3.43 -12.39
N ASP A 80 -80.56 3.28 -11.21
CA ASP A 80 -81.93 3.66 -10.85
C ASP A 80 -82.09 5.15 -10.49
N VAL A 81 -80.98 5.89 -10.36
CA VAL A 81 -80.91 7.32 -10.02
C VAL A 81 -80.46 8.16 -11.22
N GLY A 82 -81.11 9.30 -11.49
CA GLY A 82 -80.92 10.16 -12.67
C GLY A 82 -82.25 10.85 -13.05
N ASP A 83 -82.36 11.71 -14.06
CA ASP A 83 -81.38 12.18 -15.05
C ASP A 83 -80.95 13.61 -14.75
N TRP A 84 -79.65 13.83 -14.55
CA TRP A 84 -79.14 15.15 -14.19
C TRP A 84 -77.64 15.25 -14.46
N ASN A 85 -77.16 16.48 -14.56
CA ASN A 85 -75.75 16.80 -14.66
C ASN A 85 -75.32 17.51 -13.38
N PHE A 86 -74.07 17.38 -12.99
CA PHE A 86 -73.51 18.09 -11.84
C PHE A 86 -72.04 18.42 -12.08
N ASN A 87 -71.57 19.51 -11.51
CA ASN A 87 -70.16 19.91 -11.52
C ASN A 87 -69.66 20.33 -10.13
N TRP A 88 -70.51 20.19 -9.12
CA TRP A 88 -70.24 20.56 -7.74
C TRP A 88 -70.66 19.43 -6.80
N VAL A 89 -69.82 19.09 -5.84
CA VAL A 89 -70.06 18.07 -4.83
C VAL A 89 -69.75 18.66 -3.45
N GLY A 90 -70.68 18.48 -2.51
CA GLY A 90 -70.51 18.91 -1.12
C GLY A 90 -70.76 17.78 -0.13
N LEU A 91 -70.07 17.83 1.01
CA LEU A 91 -70.35 17.01 2.18
C LEU A 91 -71.08 17.85 3.23
N GLN A 92 -72.22 17.35 3.71
CA GLN A 92 -73.01 18.02 4.74
C GLN A 92 -73.04 17.18 6.02
N THR A 93 -72.86 17.83 7.17
CA THR A 93 -72.90 17.17 8.49
C THR A 93 -74.33 16.86 8.94
N ALA A 94 -74.48 16.13 10.04
CA ALA A 94 -75.77 15.88 10.67
C ALA A 94 -76.46 17.19 11.15
N GLU A 95 -75.66 18.21 11.48
CA GLU A 95 -76.11 19.55 11.89
C GLU A 95 -76.46 20.47 10.70
N ASN A 96 -76.57 19.93 9.49
CA ASN A 96 -76.80 20.66 8.24
C ASN A 96 -75.70 21.66 7.85
N VAL A 97 -74.49 21.54 8.41
CA VAL A 97 -73.34 22.38 8.04
C VAL A 97 -72.67 21.81 6.81
N LEU A 98 -72.38 22.67 5.82
CA LEU A 98 -71.58 22.29 4.66
C LEU A 98 -70.11 22.15 5.08
N LEU A 99 -69.65 20.93 5.27
CA LEU A 99 -68.31 20.63 5.78
C LEU A 99 -67.23 20.93 4.75
N ALA A 100 -67.37 20.40 3.54
CA ALA A 100 -66.35 20.47 2.50
C ALA A 100 -66.96 20.45 1.10
N VAL A 101 -66.24 21.01 0.14
CA VAL A 101 -66.68 21.18 -1.24
C VAL A 101 -65.59 20.72 -2.21
N ALA A 102 -65.99 20.16 -3.35
CA ALA A 102 -65.13 19.83 -4.47
C ALA A 102 -65.80 20.21 -5.80
N TYR A 103 -65.03 20.79 -6.71
CA TYR A 103 -65.47 21.06 -8.08
C TYR A 103 -65.00 19.92 -9.00
N VAL A 104 -65.85 19.56 -9.95
CA VAL A 104 -65.57 18.53 -10.94
C VAL A 104 -66.01 19.00 -12.33
N PRO A 105 -65.34 18.57 -13.41
CA PRO A 105 -65.89 18.78 -14.76
C PRO A 105 -67.32 18.24 -14.83
N VAL A 106 -68.19 18.83 -15.65
CA VAL A 106 -69.61 18.42 -15.72
C VAL A 106 -69.72 16.90 -15.91
N GLN A 107 -70.36 16.26 -14.94
CA GLN A 107 -70.59 14.83 -14.89
C GLN A 107 -72.04 14.54 -15.18
N GLU A 108 -72.28 13.48 -15.94
CA GLU A 108 -73.63 13.06 -16.31
C GLU A 108 -74.06 11.85 -15.48
N LYS A 109 -75.20 11.95 -14.80
CA LYS A 109 -75.90 10.81 -14.21
C LYS A 109 -77.16 10.53 -15.02
N ARG A 110 -77.27 9.29 -15.52
CA ARG A 110 -78.39 8.82 -16.33
C ARG A 110 -79.07 7.64 -15.64
N LYS A 111 -80.39 7.71 -15.57
CA LYS A 111 -81.25 6.65 -15.04
C LYS A 111 -81.54 5.65 -16.16
N SER A 112 -81.51 4.36 -15.84
CA SER A 112 -81.89 3.31 -16.77
C SER A 112 -83.39 3.36 -17.02
N ARG A 113 -83.78 3.48 -18.28
CA ARG A 113 -85.16 3.37 -18.76
C ARG A 113 -85.17 2.49 -20.02
N PRO A 114 -85.02 1.16 -19.89
CA PRO A 114 -85.06 0.28 -21.04
C PRO A 114 -86.41 0.35 -21.77
N PRO A 115 -86.45 0.27 -23.13
CA PRO A 115 -85.31 0.17 -24.05
C PRO A 115 -84.67 1.53 -24.42
N TYR A 116 -85.22 2.65 -23.94
CA TYR A 116 -84.93 4.00 -24.46
C TYR A 116 -83.62 4.62 -23.96
N GLN A 117 -83.15 4.24 -22.77
CA GLN A 117 -81.95 4.84 -22.17
C GLN A 117 -81.23 3.84 -21.27
N VAL A 118 -79.93 3.64 -21.53
CA VAL A 118 -79.04 2.87 -20.65
C VAL A 118 -78.52 3.80 -19.56
N GLY A 119 -78.77 3.47 -18.30
CA GLY A 119 -78.25 4.22 -17.15
C GLY A 119 -76.81 3.87 -16.82
N ASN A 120 -76.13 4.74 -16.06
CA ASN A 120 -74.77 4.53 -15.57
C ASN A 120 -74.71 4.36 -14.05
N ASN A 121 -73.70 3.65 -13.55
CA ASN A 121 -73.39 3.61 -12.12
C ASN A 121 -72.32 4.65 -11.82
N LEU A 122 -72.44 5.32 -10.67
CA LEU A 122 -71.50 6.36 -10.26
C LEU A 122 -71.03 6.14 -8.83
N THR A 123 -69.73 5.93 -8.66
CA THR A 123 -69.11 5.94 -7.32
C THR A 123 -68.41 7.27 -7.12
N ARG A 124 -68.59 7.87 -5.93
CA ARG A 124 -67.90 9.09 -5.52
C ARG A 124 -67.26 8.89 -4.16
N ASN A 125 -65.97 9.21 -4.10
CA ASN A 125 -65.19 9.26 -2.88
C ASN A 125 -64.84 10.71 -2.61
N PHE A 126 -64.95 11.13 -1.36
CA PHE A 126 -64.69 12.49 -0.93
C PHE A 126 -63.82 12.44 0.32
N MET A 127 -62.55 12.81 0.15
CA MET A 127 -61.59 12.83 1.24
C MET A 127 -61.63 14.19 1.95
N VAL A 128 -61.57 14.15 3.28
CA VAL A 128 -61.50 15.31 4.15
C VAL A 128 -60.28 15.15 5.06
N ALA A 129 -59.47 16.21 5.18
CA ALA A 129 -58.22 16.20 5.94
C ALA A 129 -58.24 17.29 7.02
N PHE A 130 -58.14 16.91 8.29
CA PHE A 130 -57.99 17.81 9.43
C PHE A 130 -57.37 17.06 10.63
N SER A 131 -56.79 17.81 11.57
CA SER A 131 -56.09 17.20 12.71
C SER A 131 -57.05 16.38 13.58
N GLY A 132 -56.69 15.13 13.86
CA GLY A 132 -57.50 14.19 14.65
C GLY A 132 -58.78 13.72 13.96
N ALA A 133 -58.88 13.78 12.63
CA ALA A 133 -60.09 13.40 11.89
C ALA A 133 -60.62 12.01 12.26
N MET A 134 -59.74 11.00 12.34
CA MET A 134 -60.13 9.64 12.72
C MET A 134 -60.81 9.58 14.10
N ALA A 135 -60.23 10.28 15.09
CA ALA A 135 -60.72 10.32 16.46
C ALA A 135 -62.04 11.12 16.55
N MET A 136 -62.13 12.25 15.86
CA MET A 136 -63.30 13.12 15.90
C MET A 136 -64.51 12.51 15.19
N THR A 137 -64.31 11.78 14.09
CA THR A 137 -65.42 11.14 13.36
C THR A 137 -65.73 9.73 13.84
N GLY A 138 -64.88 9.14 14.69
CA GLY A 138 -65.01 7.76 15.17
C GLY A 138 -64.82 6.69 14.09
N ILE A 139 -64.21 7.04 12.94
CA ILE A 139 -64.04 6.10 11.82
C ILE A 139 -62.78 5.26 12.07
N THR A 140 -62.94 3.97 12.33
CA THR A 140 -61.83 3.06 12.69
C THR A 140 -61.52 1.99 11.64
N ILE A 141 -62.29 1.94 10.56
CA ILE A 141 -62.10 0.99 9.45
C ILE A 141 -61.22 1.65 8.40
N ASP A 142 -60.17 0.96 7.95
CA ASP A 142 -59.27 1.44 6.90
C ASP A 142 -60.02 1.60 5.56
N ALA A 143 -59.68 2.63 4.80
CA ALA A 143 -60.26 2.91 3.50
C ALA A 143 -59.91 1.80 2.51
N SER A 144 -60.92 1.21 1.87
CA SER A 144 -60.73 0.19 0.83
C SER A 144 -60.00 0.77 -0.39
N THR A 145 -59.28 -0.05 -1.16
CA THR A 145 -58.46 0.38 -2.32
C THR A 145 -59.21 1.27 -3.32
N TRP A 146 -60.50 1.00 -3.59
CA TRP A 146 -61.32 1.81 -4.51
C TRP A 146 -61.73 3.18 -3.94
N GLN A 147 -61.53 3.42 -2.63
CA GLN A 147 -61.78 4.71 -1.98
C GLN A 147 -60.58 5.65 -2.07
N HIS A 148 -59.38 5.13 -2.38
CA HIS A 148 -58.17 5.92 -2.54
C HIS A 148 -58.11 6.58 -3.92
N ASP A 149 -57.80 7.89 -3.96
CA ASP A 149 -57.47 8.58 -5.22
C ASP A 149 -55.98 8.39 -5.52
N PHE A 150 -55.66 7.43 -6.39
CA PHE A 150 -54.28 7.18 -6.82
C PHE A 150 -53.81 8.12 -7.93
N THR A 151 -54.66 8.98 -8.48
CA THR A 151 -54.33 9.81 -9.66
C THR A 151 -53.11 10.69 -9.40
N VAL A 152 -53.11 11.40 -8.27
CA VAL A 152 -52.02 12.30 -7.87
C VAL A 152 -50.77 11.50 -7.51
N ARG A 153 -50.93 10.35 -6.87
CA ARG A 153 -49.80 9.49 -6.47
C ARG A 153 -49.10 8.89 -7.69
N LEU A 154 -49.85 8.33 -8.63
CA LEU A 154 -49.29 7.72 -9.85
C LEU A 154 -48.63 8.77 -10.73
N GLY A 155 -49.29 9.91 -10.97
CA GLY A 155 -48.66 11.03 -11.70
C GLY A 155 -47.40 11.55 -10.99
N GLY A 156 -47.39 11.58 -9.65
CA GLY A 156 -46.21 11.93 -8.87
C GLY A 156 -45.09 10.89 -8.90
N ILE A 157 -45.40 9.61 -9.15
CA ILE A 157 -44.40 8.55 -9.37
C ILE A 157 -43.81 8.72 -10.78
N ASP A 158 -44.65 8.87 -11.80
CA ASP A 158 -44.22 9.09 -13.19
C ASP A 158 -43.30 10.31 -13.31
N GLU A 159 -43.67 11.43 -12.66
CA GLU A 159 -42.86 12.64 -12.66
C GLU A 159 -41.55 12.49 -11.86
N ARG A 160 -41.56 11.75 -10.76
CA ARG A 160 -40.35 11.46 -9.99
C ARG A 160 -39.38 10.59 -10.78
N GLU A 161 -39.88 9.56 -11.47
CA GLU A 161 -39.06 8.72 -12.35
C GLU A 161 -38.44 9.58 -13.46
N ARG A 162 -39.26 10.40 -14.13
CA ARG A 162 -38.80 11.31 -15.17
C ARG A 162 -37.72 12.26 -14.64
N LEU A 163 -37.94 12.92 -13.50
CA LEU A 163 -36.94 13.82 -12.90
C LEU A 163 -35.66 13.09 -12.48
N THR A 164 -35.76 11.89 -11.91
CA THR A 164 -34.60 11.06 -11.56
C THR A 164 -33.77 10.72 -12.79
N ASN A 165 -34.43 10.31 -13.88
CA ASN A 165 -33.77 10.05 -15.15
C ASN A 165 -33.19 11.34 -15.77
N ARG A 166 -33.88 12.48 -15.61
CA ARG A 166 -33.42 13.79 -16.09
C ARG A 166 -32.15 14.25 -15.37
N ASP A 167 -32.06 14.00 -14.06
CA ASP A 167 -30.87 14.33 -13.26
C ASP A 167 -29.66 13.47 -13.68
N LEU A 168 -29.90 12.19 -14.02
CA LEU A 168 -28.85 11.26 -14.44
C LEU A 168 -28.39 11.48 -15.89
N PHE A 169 -29.32 11.69 -16.81
CA PHE A 169 -29.05 11.71 -18.27
C PHE A 169 -29.05 13.12 -18.87
N GLY A 170 -29.43 14.15 -18.12
CA GLY A 170 -29.57 15.50 -18.63
C GLY A 170 -30.74 15.64 -19.62
N ARG A 171 -30.70 16.71 -20.45
CA ARG A 171 -31.85 17.09 -21.31
C ARG A 171 -32.11 16.06 -22.38
N SER A 172 -31.04 15.52 -22.92
CA SER A 172 -31.07 14.53 -23.98
C SER A 172 -29.79 13.72 -23.92
N CYS A 173 -29.92 12.41 -23.82
CA CYS A 173 -28.81 11.47 -23.87
C CYS A 173 -29.14 10.37 -24.86
N PHE A 174 -28.34 10.25 -25.91
CA PHE A 174 -28.46 9.21 -26.92
C PHE A 174 -27.35 8.18 -26.73
N PHE A 175 -27.72 6.90 -26.69
CA PHE A 175 -26.78 5.82 -26.45
C PHE A 175 -26.17 5.39 -27.79
N GLY A 176 -24.89 5.69 -27.99
CA GLY A 176 -24.17 5.37 -29.22
C GLY A 176 -24.86 5.92 -30.47
N SER A 177 -25.13 5.04 -31.45
CA SER A 177 -25.83 5.43 -32.70
C SER A 177 -27.37 5.40 -32.60
N GLY A 178 -27.92 5.21 -31.40
CA GLY A 178 -29.36 5.09 -31.17
C GLY A 178 -30.15 6.34 -31.55
N LEU A 179 -31.18 6.19 -32.37
CA LEU A 179 -31.98 7.30 -32.92
C LEU A 179 -31.16 8.29 -33.78
N GLN A 180 -30.05 7.85 -34.37
CA GLN A 180 -29.36 8.64 -35.39
C GLN A 180 -30.18 8.68 -36.67
N LEU A 181 -30.41 9.88 -37.21
CA LEU A 181 -30.95 10.03 -38.56
C LEU A 181 -29.80 9.82 -39.55
N VAL A 182 -29.99 8.90 -40.49
CA VAL A 182 -29.02 8.59 -41.54
C VAL A 182 -29.67 8.61 -42.91
N LYS A 183 -28.87 8.89 -43.94
CA LYS A 183 -29.30 8.73 -45.34
C LYS A 183 -29.04 7.29 -45.79
N THR A 184 -30.05 6.66 -46.38
CA THR A 184 -29.98 5.27 -46.87
C THR A 184 -30.56 5.22 -48.28
N GLY A 185 -29.69 5.04 -49.28
CA GLY A 185 -30.08 5.14 -50.69
C GLY A 185 -30.76 6.48 -50.99
N ASN A 186 -32.00 6.43 -51.50
CA ASN A 186 -32.79 7.61 -51.83
C ASN A 186 -33.61 8.17 -50.65
N GLY A 187 -33.62 7.52 -49.49
CA GLY A 187 -34.44 7.89 -48.33
C GLY A 187 -33.62 8.27 -47.08
N TYR A 188 -34.34 8.52 -45.98
CA TYR A 188 -33.76 8.74 -44.66
C TYR A 188 -34.34 7.73 -43.68
N GLN A 189 -33.52 7.31 -42.72
CA GLN A 189 -33.88 6.31 -41.75
C GLN A 189 -33.38 6.71 -40.36
N LEU A 190 -34.24 6.55 -39.36
CA LEU A 190 -33.87 6.67 -37.96
C LEU A 190 -33.38 5.30 -37.48
N LYS A 191 -32.15 5.23 -36.97
CA LYS A 191 -31.57 3.98 -36.46
C LYS A 191 -32.28 3.50 -35.19
N PRO A 192 -32.32 2.17 -34.95
CA PRO A 192 -32.77 1.63 -33.67
C PRO A 192 -31.82 2.03 -32.54
N GLY A 193 -32.33 2.06 -31.31
CA GLY A 193 -31.56 2.28 -30.10
C GLY A 193 -32.36 2.93 -28.98
N ILE A 194 -31.65 3.39 -27.96
CA ILE A 194 -32.22 3.94 -26.74
C ILE A 194 -31.77 5.39 -26.57
N ALA A 195 -32.67 6.22 -26.09
CA ALA A 195 -32.35 7.57 -25.63
C ALA A 195 -33.18 7.94 -24.40
N TYR A 196 -32.72 8.94 -23.66
CA TYR A 196 -33.51 9.64 -22.66
C TYR A 196 -33.68 11.09 -23.08
N VAL A 197 -34.92 11.58 -23.14
CA VAL A 197 -35.24 12.98 -23.46
C VAL A 197 -36.06 13.55 -22.33
N GLU A 198 -35.54 14.59 -21.67
CA GLU A 198 -36.15 15.19 -20.48
C GLU A 198 -36.55 14.14 -19.44
N GLY A 199 -35.74 13.07 -19.32
CA GLY A 199 -35.96 11.93 -18.42
C GLY A 199 -36.93 10.85 -18.90
N ILE A 200 -37.60 11.05 -20.04
CA ILE A 200 -38.47 10.04 -20.65
C ILE A 200 -37.60 9.05 -21.41
N ARG A 201 -37.72 7.76 -21.07
CA ARG A 201 -37.04 6.68 -21.78
C ARG A 201 -37.69 6.42 -23.13
N VAL A 202 -36.91 6.54 -24.19
CA VAL A 202 -37.29 6.26 -25.58
C VAL A 202 -36.58 4.99 -26.03
N VAL A 203 -37.33 4.06 -26.59
CA VAL A 203 -36.81 2.82 -27.18
C VAL A 203 -37.31 2.73 -28.61
N GLN A 204 -36.37 2.72 -29.55
CA GLN A 204 -36.63 2.46 -30.97
C GLN A 204 -36.06 1.07 -31.29
N PRO A 205 -36.89 0.01 -31.33
CA PRO A 205 -36.39 -1.36 -31.48
C PRO A 205 -35.89 -1.64 -32.90
N GLU A 206 -36.57 -1.08 -33.90
CA GLU A 206 -36.29 -1.32 -35.32
C GLU A 206 -36.06 0.00 -36.06
N PRO A 207 -35.29 0.02 -37.16
CA PRO A 207 -35.10 1.24 -37.91
C PRO A 207 -36.41 1.74 -38.55
N THR A 208 -36.65 3.05 -38.50
CA THR A 208 -37.88 3.67 -39.02
C THR A 208 -37.59 4.59 -40.20
N ILE A 209 -38.34 4.44 -41.30
CA ILE A 209 -38.22 5.32 -42.47
C ILE A 209 -38.76 6.71 -42.12
N ILE A 210 -37.98 7.74 -42.41
CA ILE A 210 -38.34 9.14 -42.17
C ILE A 210 -38.53 9.83 -43.52
N ASN A 211 -39.74 10.34 -43.75
CA ASN A 211 -40.07 11.11 -44.93
C ASN A 211 -39.64 12.57 -44.74
N VAL A 212 -38.56 12.98 -45.42
CA VAL A 212 -38.12 14.37 -45.48
C VAL A 212 -38.77 15.03 -46.69
N ALA A 213 -39.73 15.92 -46.45
CA ALA A 213 -40.50 16.55 -47.54
C ALA A 213 -39.67 17.56 -48.36
N ASN A 214 -38.85 18.38 -47.69
CA ASN A 214 -38.03 19.41 -48.32
C ASN A 214 -36.68 19.56 -47.59
N VAL A 215 -35.65 20.00 -48.32
CA VAL A 215 -34.34 20.43 -47.80
C VAL A 215 -34.02 21.83 -48.35
N PRO A 216 -33.36 22.73 -47.59
CA PRO A 216 -32.80 22.52 -46.26
C PRO A 216 -33.87 22.39 -45.17
N SER A 217 -33.60 21.55 -44.17
CA SER A 217 -34.51 21.36 -43.03
C SER A 217 -33.74 20.89 -41.79
N LYS A 218 -34.35 21.04 -40.62
CA LYS A 218 -33.80 20.54 -39.36
C LYS A 218 -34.78 19.53 -38.75
N ALA A 219 -34.28 18.34 -38.48
CA ALA A 219 -35.03 17.25 -37.87
C ALA A 219 -34.93 17.33 -36.34
N TRP A 220 -36.07 17.20 -35.69
CA TRP A 220 -36.21 17.18 -34.24
C TRP A 220 -36.90 15.90 -33.80
N LEU A 221 -36.49 15.38 -32.65
CA LEU A 221 -37.21 14.34 -31.94
C LEU A 221 -38.23 14.99 -31.01
N GLU A 222 -39.51 14.71 -31.24
CA GLU A 222 -40.60 15.07 -30.33
C GLU A 222 -40.89 13.86 -29.44
N VAL A 223 -40.73 14.06 -28.13
CA VAL A 223 -40.95 13.02 -27.11
C VAL A 223 -41.97 13.52 -26.09
N ALA A 224 -42.97 12.69 -25.80
CA ALA A 224 -43.96 12.96 -24.76
C ALA A 224 -44.34 11.68 -24.03
N LEU A 225 -44.77 11.81 -22.77
CA LEU A 225 -45.42 10.74 -22.04
C LEU A 225 -46.93 11.00 -22.12
N GLN A 226 -47.66 10.09 -22.77
CA GLN A 226 -49.08 10.29 -23.08
C GLN A 226 -49.94 9.14 -22.57
N ARG A 227 -51.16 9.47 -22.17
CA ARG A 227 -52.12 8.47 -21.70
C ARG A 227 -52.53 7.56 -22.84
N LYS A 228 -52.43 6.25 -22.62
CA LYS A 228 -52.96 5.24 -23.53
C LYS A 228 -53.66 4.15 -22.72
N GLY A 229 -54.99 4.16 -22.72
CA GLY A 229 -55.77 3.28 -21.85
C GLY A 229 -55.50 3.62 -20.38
N SER A 230 -55.12 2.63 -19.59
CA SER A 230 -54.79 2.76 -18.16
C SER A 230 -53.30 2.99 -17.89
N ASP A 231 -52.49 3.23 -18.92
CA ASP A 231 -51.03 3.34 -18.82
C ASP A 231 -50.50 4.67 -19.38
N MET A 232 -49.28 5.03 -18.97
CA MET A 232 -48.51 6.15 -19.52
C MET A 232 -47.47 5.60 -20.50
N VAL A 233 -47.59 5.98 -21.77
CA VAL A 233 -46.73 5.45 -22.83
C VAL A 233 -45.90 6.56 -23.45
N THR A 234 -44.60 6.28 -23.65
CA THR A 234 -43.71 7.16 -24.40
C THR A 234 -44.16 7.24 -25.87
N THR A 235 -44.44 8.44 -26.35
CA THR A 235 -44.56 8.72 -27.78
C THR A 235 -43.30 9.42 -28.27
N CYS A 236 -42.83 8.98 -29.44
CA CYS A 236 -41.60 9.47 -30.05
C CYS A 236 -41.82 9.57 -31.56
N ARG A 237 -41.56 10.74 -32.14
CA ARG A 237 -41.63 10.95 -33.60
C ARG A 237 -40.62 11.98 -34.07
N VAL A 238 -40.22 11.88 -35.33
CA VAL A 238 -39.38 12.90 -35.99
C VAL A 238 -40.27 13.95 -36.63
N VAL A 239 -40.01 15.21 -36.31
CA VAL A 239 -40.70 16.38 -36.87
C VAL A 239 -39.69 17.37 -37.43
N PHE A 240 -40.15 18.27 -38.30
CA PHE A 240 -39.28 19.22 -39.00
C PHE A 240 -39.66 20.67 -38.67
N GLY A 241 -38.66 21.53 -38.46
CA GLY A 241 -38.88 22.94 -38.18
C GLY A 241 -37.58 23.67 -37.86
N ALA A 242 -37.54 24.99 -38.03
CA ALA A 242 -36.32 25.78 -37.81
C ALA A 242 -35.91 25.82 -36.33
N ASN A 243 -36.86 26.12 -35.43
CA ASN A 243 -36.68 26.26 -33.98
C ASN A 243 -37.94 25.79 -33.24
N LEU A 244 -38.05 24.48 -32.99
CA LEU A 244 -39.17 23.94 -32.21
C LEU A 244 -38.90 24.11 -30.71
N VAL A 245 -39.94 24.41 -29.95
CA VAL A 245 -39.87 24.64 -28.50
C VAL A 245 -40.84 23.72 -27.75
N ASP A 246 -40.44 23.33 -26.55
CA ASP A 246 -41.23 22.46 -25.68
C ASP A 246 -42.61 23.07 -25.42
N LYS A 247 -43.65 22.26 -25.56
CA LYS A 247 -45.05 22.71 -25.48
C LYS A 247 -45.90 21.74 -24.70
N THR A 248 -46.99 22.24 -24.14
CA THR A 248 -48.03 21.40 -23.56
C THR A 248 -49.18 21.33 -24.55
N ASP A 249 -49.68 20.14 -24.84
CA ASP A 249 -50.86 19.97 -25.68
C ASP A 249 -52.17 20.24 -24.90
N SER A 250 -53.30 20.25 -25.61
CA SER A 250 -54.62 20.47 -25.01
C SER A 250 -55.06 19.36 -24.04
N ALA A 251 -54.38 18.21 -24.04
CA ALA A 251 -54.63 17.11 -23.11
C ALA A 251 -53.72 17.20 -21.86
N GLY A 252 -52.89 18.25 -21.75
CA GLY A 252 -51.97 18.45 -20.64
C GLY A 252 -50.67 17.67 -20.74
N ALA A 253 -50.43 16.92 -21.84
CA ALA A 253 -49.17 16.21 -22.02
C ALA A 253 -48.07 17.17 -22.48
N ARG A 254 -46.90 17.06 -21.86
CA ARG A 254 -45.73 17.87 -22.20
C ARG A 254 -44.94 17.19 -23.32
N HIS A 255 -44.70 17.93 -24.40
CA HIS A 255 -43.90 17.52 -25.55
C HIS A 255 -42.56 18.23 -25.51
N TYR A 256 -41.49 17.46 -25.59
CA TYR A 256 -40.11 17.92 -25.56
C TYR A 256 -39.47 17.76 -26.93
N PHE A 257 -38.81 18.81 -27.42
CA PHE A 257 -38.16 18.84 -28.72
C PHE A 257 -36.64 18.90 -28.56
N VAL A 258 -35.96 17.94 -29.19
CA VAL A 258 -34.49 17.86 -29.23
C VAL A 258 -34.03 17.82 -30.68
N PRO A 259 -33.10 18.69 -31.12
CA PRO A 259 -32.59 18.62 -32.48
C PRO A 259 -31.74 17.36 -32.65
N ILE A 260 -31.98 16.61 -33.72
CA ILE A 260 -31.26 15.36 -33.99
C ILE A 260 -30.45 15.40 -35.28
N ALA A 261 -30.83 16.22 -36.26
CA ALA A 261 -30.04 16.39 -37.47
C ALA A 261 -30.31 17.71 -38.19
N ASP A 262 -29.28 18.24 -38.84
CA ASP A 262 -29.38 19.28 -39.86
C ASP A 262 -29.25 18.66 -41.24
N LEU A 263 -30.14 19.04 -42.15
CA LEU A 263 -30.24 18.53 -43.52
C LEU A 263 -30.04 19.71 -44.47
N PRO A 264 -28.81 20.19 -44.71
CA PRO A 264 -28.58 21.38 -45.53
C PRO A 264 -28.89 21.15 -47.01
N ASN A 265 -28.84 19.89 -47.48
CA ASN A 265 -29.16 19.47 -48.84
C ASN A 265 -29.60 18.00 -48.83
N SER A 266 -29.91 17.45 -50.01
CA SER A 266 -30.45 16.09 -50.13
C SER A 266 -29.44 14.97 -49.85
N ASN A 267 -28.15 15.25 -49.78
CA ASN A 267 -27.08 14.25 -49.65
C ASN A 267 -26.35 14.29 -48.32
N THR A 268 -26.52 15.37 -47.54
CA THR A 268 -25.82 15.58 -46.28
C THR A 268 -26.77 15.48 -45.10
N VAL A 269 -26.40 14.68 -44.10
CA VAL A 269 -27.05 14.63 -42.78
C VAL A 269 -25.99 14.97 -41.75
N THR A 270 -26.11 16.13 -41.11
CA THR A 270 -25.25 16.51 -39.98
C THR A 270 -25.95 16.11 -38.70
N ASP A 271 -25.34 15.18 -37.95
CA ASP A 271 -25.87 14.74 -36.66
C ASP A 271 -25.78 15.89 -35.62
N LEU A 272 -26.92 16.26 -35.04
CA LEU A 272 -26.99 17.32 -34.01
C LEU A 272 -27.18 16.74 -32.60
N ARG A 273 -27.27 15.41 -32.47
CA ARG A 273 -27.50 14.78 -31.18
C ARG A 273 -26.29 15.00 -30.27
N PRO A 274 -26.49 15.43 -29.01
CA PRO A 274 -25.48 15.26 -27.99
C PRO A 274 -25.39 13.76 -27.66
N PHE A 275 -24.55 13.04 -28.39
CA PHE A 275 -24.36 11.60 -28.20
C PHE A 275 -23.21 11.34 -27.25
N GLN A 276 -23.34 10.29 -26.45
CA GLN A 276 -22.25 9.73 -25.66
C GLN A 276 -22.13 8.26 -26.04
N PRO A 277 -20.93 7.72 -26.27
CA PRO A 277 -20.74 6.30 -26.51
C PRO A 277 -20.98 5.56 -25.19
N VAL A 278 -22.23 5.24 -24.88
CA VAL A 278 -22.65 4.43 -23.73
C VAL A 278 -23.06 3.07 -24.29
N ASP A 279 -22.11 2.15 -24.36
CA ASP A 279 -22.28 0.78 -24.87
C ASP A 279 -22.49 -0.26 -23.76
N VAL A 280 -22.27 0.14 -22.51
CA VAL A 280 -22.46 -0.66 -21.28
C VAL A 280 -23.42 0.04 -20.30
N ALA A 281 -23.67 -0.55 -19.13
CA ALA A 281 -24.52 0.10 -18.12
C ALA A 281 -23.94 1.47 -17.72
N LEU A 282 -24.78 2.50 -17.47
CA LEU A 282 -24.29 3.85 -17.18
C LEU A 282 -23.28 3.87 -16.01
N ILE A 283 -23.49 3.03 -15.00
CA ILE A 283 -22.56 2.89 -13.86
C ILE A 283 -21.21 2.34 -14.32
N GLU A 284 -21.20 1.28 -15.14
CA GLU A 284 -19.98 0.70 -15.71
C GLU A 284 -19.28 1.70 -16.63
N HIS A 285 -20.06 2.41 -17.44
CA HIS A 285 -19.59 3.45 -18.33
C HIS A 285 -18.91 4.58 -17.57
N LEU A 286 -19.55 5.11 -16.51
CA LEU A 286 -18.97 6.15 -15.66
C LEU A 286 -17.76 5.63 -14.86
N ALA A 287 -17.79 4.38 -14.40
CA ALA A 287 -16.67 3.75 -13.71
C ALA A 287 -15.45 3.58 -14.63
N LEU A 288 -15.66 3.21 -15.89
CA LEU A 288 -14.61 3.15 -16.93
C LEU A 288 -14.10 4.55 -17.30
N ARG A 289 -14.97 5.58 -17.22
CA ARG A 289 -14.58 6.99 -17.39
C ARG A 289 -13.91 7.63 -16.17
N ASN A 290 -13.78 6.93 -15.04
CA ASN A 290 -12.93 7.40 -13.93
C ASN A 290 -11.43 7.12 -14.18
N GLY A 291 -11.02 6.96 -15.45
CA GLY A 291 -9.63 6.99 -15.91
C GLY A 291 -9.37 8.22 -16.78
N ASP A 292 -8.48 9.09 -16.32
CA ASP A 292 -7.85 10.25 -16.97
C ASP A 292 -8.68 11.06 -18.00
N TYR A 293 -9.19 12.23 -17.57
CA TYR A 293 -9.77 13.26 -18.45
C TYR A 293 -9.12 14.62 -18.20
N GLU A 294 -8.80 15.32 -19.29
CA GLU A 294 -7.99 16.54 -19.32
C GLU A 294 -8.62 17.75 -18.60
N GLN A 295 -9.93 17.76 -18.33
CA GLN A 295 -10.67 18.94 -17.83
C GLN A 295 -11.54 18.74 -16.58
N LEU A 296 -11.45 17.62 -15.86
CA LEU A 296 -12.20 17.45 -14.60
C LEU A 296 -11.42 18.04 -13.41
N ARG A 297 -12.12 18.84 -12.59
CA ARG A 297 -11.63 19.54 -11.37
C ARG A 297 -11.14 18.60 -10.26
N ALA A 298 -11.25 17.28 -10.47
CA ALA A 298 -10.73 16.23 -9.61
C ALA A 298 -9.45 15.61 -10.20
N ARG A 299 -8.55 16.44 -10.77
CA ARG A 299 -7.13 16.12 -10.62
C ARG A 299 -6.89 16.18 -9.11
N GLY A 300 -6.78 15.02 -8.47
CA GLY A 300 -6.20 14.95 -7.13
C GLY A 300 -4.98 15.85 -7.16
N THR A 301 -4.93 16.82 -6.24
CA THR A 301 -3.90 17.85 -6.13
C THR A 301 -2.62 17.39 -6.79
N LYS A 302 -2.27 18.03 -7.92
CA LYS A 302 -0.98 17.74 -8.55
C LYS A 302 0.11 18.05 -7.54
N LYS A 303 1.32 17.55 -7.79
CA LYS A 303 2.46 17.90 -6.94
C LYS A 303 2.60 19.43 -6.84
N GLU A 304 2.29 20.14 -7.92
CA GLU A 304 2.26 21.61 -7.96
C GLU A 304 1.23 22.28 -7.03
N ASP A 305 0.05 21.67 -6.85
CA ASP A 305 -1.08 22.31 -6.16
C ASP A 305 -0.95 22.31 -4.62
N VAL A 306 -0.05 21.48 -4.08
CA VAL A 306 0.24 21.37 -2.63
C VAL A 306 1.72 21.59 -2.31
N GLY A 307 2.48 22.19 -3.22
CA GLY A 307 3.92 22.42 -3.03
C GLY A 307 4.78 21.14 -3.00
N LEU A 308 4.23 19.98 -3.35
CA LEU A 308 4.96 18.72 -3.54
C LEU A 308 5.87 18.72 -4.78
N SER A 309 5.69 19.66 -5.71
CA SER A 309 6.63 19.94 -6.81
C SER A 309 7.79 20.82 -6.37
N GLU A 310 7.63 21.53 -5.25
CA GLU A 310 8.65 22.36 -4.62
C GLU A 310 9.36 21.64 -3.48
N LEU A 311 8.79 20.54 -2.99
CA LEU A 311 9.59 19.53 -2.30
C LEU A 311 10.61 19.00 -3.32
N PRO A 312 11.92 19.19 -3.09
CA PRO A 312 12.93 18.75 -4.03
C PRO A 312 13.05 17.23 -3.94
N ASN A 313 12.08 16.51 -4.52
CA ASN A 313 12.19 15.10 -4.85
C ASN A 313 13.23 14.87 -5.96
N ALA A 314 14.29 15.67 -5.99
CA ALA A 314 15.49 15.40 -6.73
C ALA A 314 16.06 14.11 -6.14
N LYS A 315 15.93 13.05 -6.94
CA LYS A 315 16.73 11.86 -6.74
C LYS A 315 18.07 12.16 -7.38
N SER A 316 19.13 12.14 -6.60
CA SER A 316 20.48 12.42 -7.10
C SER A 316 21.36 11.18 -6.99
N ASP A 317 22.26 11.04 -7.96
CA ASP A 317 23.44 10.19 -7.88
C ASP A 317 24.74 10.98 -7.76
N ASP A 318 24.66 12.32 -7.59
CA ASP A 318 25.81 13.18 -7.36
C ASP A 318 26.35 13.03 -5.93
N PRO A 319 27.56 12.46 -5.76
CA PRO A 319 28.15 12.28 -4.43
C PRO A 319 28.62 13.59 -3.78
N LYS A 320 28.59 14.73 -4.49
CA LYS A 320 28.98 16.04 -3.95
C LYS A 320 27.83 16.77 -3.25
N THR A 321 26.61 16.29 -3.43
CA THR A 321 25.42 16.90 -2.85
C THR A 321 25.19 16.41 -1.42
N ASN A 322 24.97 17.32 -0.47
CA ASN A 322 24.72 17.02 0.94
C ASN A 322 23.48 17.78 1.49
N SER A 323 22.38 17.77 0.72
CA SER A 323 21.12 18.37 1.14
C SER A 323 20.24 17.32 1.80
N SER A 324 19.64 17.66 2.94
CA SER A 324 18.59 16.85 3.59
C SER A 324 17.35 16.68 2.71
N ASP A 325 17.21 17.52 1.71
CA ASP A 325 16.02 17.57 0.90
C ASP A 325 16.14 16.66 -0.33
N ILE A 326 17.30 16.04 -0.58
CA ILE A 326 17.60 15.23 -1.76
C ILE A 326 17.67 13.75 -1.39
N LEU A 327 16.90 12.90 -2.08
CA LEU A 327 16.90 11.46 -1.87
C LEU A 327 18.03 10.78 -2.66
N ALA A 328 18.82 9.95 -1.98
CA ALA A 328 19.83 9.12 -2.66
C ALA A 328 19.16 8.06 -3.55
N THR A 329 19.59 7.95 -4.81
CA THR A 329 19.15 6.85 -5.67
C THR A 329 19.77 5.52 -5.24
N THR A 330 19.16 4.38 -5.62
CA THR A 330 19.79 3.05 -5.48
C THR A 330 21.13 2.99 -6.20
N LYS A 331 21.28 3.69 -7.33
CA LYS A 331 22.56 3.84 -8.05
C LYS A 331 23.60 4.55 -7.18
N ALA A 332 23.24 5.66 -6.53
CA ALA A 332 24.10 6.38 -5.60
C ALA A 332 24.54 5.51 -4.43
N LEU A 333 23.59 4.80 -3.81
CA LEU A 333 23.88 3.90 -2.69
C LEU A 333 24.81 2.75 -3.10
N ASN A 334 24.58 2.17 -4.28
CA ASN A 334 25.47 1.14 -4.83
C ASN A 334 26.86 1.69 -5.17
N ALA A 335 26.97 2.92 -5.67
CA ALA A 335 28.24 3.58 -5.91
C ALA A 335 29.00 3.85 -4.60
N LEU A 336 28.32 4.35 -3.56
CA LEU A 336 28.90 4.54 -2.24
C LEU A 336 29.37 3.21 -1.64
N ARG A 337 28.51 2.18 -1.67
CA ARG A 337 28.86 0.85 -1.20
C ARG A 337 30.10 0.32 -1.92
N LYS A 338 30.17 0.51 -3.24
CA LYS A 338 31.34 0.12 -4.04
C LYS A 338 32.59 0.90 -3.65
N ILE A 339 32.52 2.22 -3.45
CA ILE A 339 33.67 3.03 -3.00
C ILE A 339 34.18 2.53 -1.64
N VAL A 340 33.27 2.27 -0.70
CA VAL A 340 33.63 1.75 0.62
C VAL A 340 34.25 0.35 0.50
N ASP A 341 33.61 -0.57 -0.24
CA ASP A 341 34.12 -1.93 -0.44
C ASP A 341 35.50 -1.93 -1.14
N ASP A 342 35.67 -1.16 -2.22
CA ASP A 342 36.92 -1.03 -2.98
C ASP A 342 38.04 -0.42 -2.13
N SER A 343 37.74 0.56 -1.26
CA SER A 343 38.72 1.18 -0.36
C SER A 343 39.28 0.21 0.69
N LEU A 344 38.53 -0.86 0.97
CA LEU A 344 38.92 -1.90 1.89
C LEU A 344 39.52 -3.13 1.18
N THR A 345 39.42 -3.24 -0.15
CA THR A 345 40.01 -4.36 -0.88
C THR A 345 41.50 -4.47 -0.61
N GLY A 346 41.97 -5.67 -0.25
CA GLY A 346 43.35 -5.92 0.18
C GLY A 346 43.59 -5.75 1.69
N LEU A 347 42.63 -5.19 2.45
CA LEU A 347 42.70 -5.14 3.91
C LEU A 347 42.73 -6.56 4.49
N VAL A 348 43.70 -6.81 5.38
CA VAL A 348 43.75 -8.01 6.21
C VAL A 348 43.16 -7.69 7.58
N GLY A 349 42.07 -8.36 7.93
CA GLY A 349 41.34 -8.20 9.20
C GLY A 349 41.33 -9.47 10.04
N SER A 350 41.23 -9.31 11.36
CA SER A 350 41.10 -10.41 12.33
C SER A 350 39.66 -10.60 12.76
N PHE A 351 39.19 -11.84 12.72
CA PHE A 351 37.80 -12.20 13.03
C PHE A 351 37.75 -13.27 14.12
N ALA A 352 36.82 -13.13 15.07
CA ALA A 352 36.56 -14.10 16.14
C ALA A 352 35.72 -15.32 15.69
N MET A 353 35.44 -15.44 14.39
CA MET A 353 34.66 -16.51 13.77
C MET A 353 35.55 -17.49 13.00
N ALA A 354 35.10 -18.74 12.83
CA ALA A 354 35.86 -19.81 12.17
C ALA A 354 35.80 -19.79 10.63
N ALA A 355 34.81 -19.10 10.07
CA ALA A 355 34.62 -18.93 8.62
C ALA A 355 34.88 -17.48 8.20
N ALA A 356 35.29 -17.27 6.95
CA ALA A 356 35.39 -15.91 6.41
C ALA A 356 33.98 -15.36 6.17
N PRO A 357 33.67 -14.12 6.59
CA PRO A 357 32.38 -13.51 6.32
C PRO A 357 32.21 -13.17 4.82
N PRO A 358 30.96 -12.93 4.34
CA PRO A 358 30.72 -12.55 2.95
C PRO A 358 31.55 -11.34 2.50
N GLY A 359 32.17 -11.43 1.33
CA GLY A 359 33.09 -10.40 0.81
C GLY A 359 34.53 -10.54 1.31
N TRP A 360 34.86 -11.58 2.08
CA TRP A 360 36.21 -11.84 2.56
C TRP A 360 36.68 -13.25 2.19
N LEU A 361 37.99 -13.42 1.98
CA LEU A 361 38.66 -14.70 1.82
C LEU A 361 39.53 -14.98 3.04
N LYS A 362 39.77 -16.25 3.38
CA LYS A 362 40.78 -16.59 4.40
C LYS A 362 42.16 -16.17 3.88
N ALA A 363 42.92 -15.44 4.69
CA ALA A 363 44.32 -15.15 4.39
C ALA A 363 45.16 -16.38 4.81
N ASN A 364 45.33 -17.33 3.88
CA ASN A 364 45.93 -18.63 4.16
C ASN A 364 46.92 -19.09 3.09
N GLY A 365 47.45 -18.17 2.28
CA GLY A 365 48.40 -18.50 1.21
C GLY A 365 47.79 -19.12 -0.04
N ALA A 366 46.46 -19.34 -0.10
CA ALA A 366 45.84 -20.01 -1.23
C ALA A 366 46.02 -19.24 -2.55
N ALA A 367 46.18 -19.97 -3.65
CA ALA A 367 46.09 -19.44 -5.00
C ALA A 367 44.62 -19.22 -5.38
N VAL A 368 44.27 -18.01 -5.80
CA VAL A 368 42.89 -17.64 -6.17
C VAL A 368 42.83 -17.02 -7.57
N SER A 369 41.67 -17.09 -8.22
CA SER A 369 41.47 -16.65 -9.60
C SER A 369 41.63 -15.13 -9.76
N ARG A 370 42.45 -14.71 -10.73
CA ARG A 370 42.62 -13.30 -11.16
C ARG A 370 41.35 -12.73 -11.77
N THR A 371 40.51 -13.56 -12.41
CA THR A 371 39.27 -13.10 -13.03
C THR A 371 38.16 -12.96 -12.00
N THR A 372 38.04 -13.90 -11.07
CA THR A 372 37.03 -13.86 -10.00
C THR A 372 37.34 -12.76 -8.99
N TYR A 373 38.61 -12.53 -8.67
CA TYR A 373 39.06 -11.56 -7.67
C TYR A 373 39.94 -10.47 -8.30
N ALA A 374 39.46 -9.88 -9.41
CA ALA A 374 40.21 -8.91 -10.18
C ALA A 374 40.58 -7.64 -9.40
N GLY A 375 39.66 -7.12 -8.57
CA GLY A 375 39.94 -5.95 -7.73
C GLY A 375 41.06 -6.22 -6.73
N LEU A 376 40.99 -7.36 -6.04
CA LEU A 376 42.06 -7.79 -5.15
C LEU A 376 43.40 -7.97 -5.89
N PHE A 377 43.39 -8.60 -7.06
CA PHE A 377 44.61 -8.76 -7.87
C PHE A 377 45.22 -7.42 -8.29
N GLN A 378 44.40 -6.41 -8.62
CA GLN A 378 44.88 -5.07 -8.92
C GLN A 378 45.60 -4.43 -7.73
N VAL A 379 45.13 -4.67 -6.50
CA VAL A 379 45.70 -4.07 -5.28
C VAL A 379 46.97 -4.79 -4.82
N ILE A 380 46.95 -6.14 -4.73
CA ILE A 380 48.07 -6.90 -4.14
C ILE A 380 48.99 -7.55 -5.16
N GLY A 381 48.55 -7.66 -6.42
CA GLY A 381 49.30 -8.30 -7.50
C GLY A 381 49.76 -9.70 -7.13
N THR A 382 51.02 -9.99 -7.42
CA THR A 382 51.68 -11.26 -7.11
C THR A 382 52.59 -11.17 -5.88
N ARG A 383 52.44 -10.14 -5.03
CA ARG A 383 53.32 -9.87 -3.88
C ARG A 383 53.49 -11.09 -2.95
N PHE A 384 52.45 -11.89 -2.80
CA PHE A 384 52.45 -13.08 -1.94
C PHE A 384 52.62 -14.40 -2.71
N GLY A 385 52.94 -14.32 -4.01
CA GLY A 385 53.15 -15.46 -4.89
C GLY A 385 52.44 -15.31 -6.23
N VAL A 386 53.07 -15.83 -7.28
CA VAL A 386 52.60 -15.70 -8.67
C VAL A 386 51.43 -16.62 -9.03
N GLY A 387 51.02 -17.52 -8.13
CA GLY A 387 50.06 -18.58 -8.42
C GLY A 387 50.60 -19.54 -9.49
N ASP A 388 49.76 -19.87 -10.46
CA ASP A 388 50.08 -20.62 -11.68
C ASP A 388 50.79 -19.76 -12.75
N GLY A 389 51.08 -18.48 -12.45
CA GLY A 389 51.72 -17.53 -13.36
C GLY A 389 50.76 -16.86 -14.35
N VAL A 390 49.57 -17.41 -14.59
CA VAL A 390 48.66 -16.96 -15.65
C VAL A 390 47.29 -16.56 -15.10
N ASN A 391 46.56 -17.49 -14.46
CA ASN A 391 45.16 -17.32 -14.09
C ASN A 391 44.95 -17.02 -12.61
N THR A 392 45.97 -17.22 -11.78
CA THR A 392 45.86 -17.15 -10.32
C THR A 392 46.96 -16.28 -9.69
N PHE A 393 46.75 -15.88 -8.44
CA PHE A 393 47.71 -15.20 -7.59
C PHE A 393 47.52 -15.68 -6.15
N ASN A 394 48.56 -15.59 -5.33
CA ASN A 394 48.48 -16.08 -3.95
C ASN A 394 48.00 -14.98 -2.99
N LEU A 395 47.18 -15.38 -2.02
CA LEU A 395 46.83 -14.55 -0.87
C LEU A 395 47.98 -14.48 0.15
N PRO A 396 48.01 -13.49 1.05
CA PRO A 396 48.93 -13.53 2.19
C PRO A 396 48.64 -14.72 3.12
N ASP A 397 49.66 -15.18 3.84
CA ASP A 397 49.56 -16.23 4.85
C ASP A 397 50.10 -15.76 6.22
N PRO A 398 49.31 -15.00 7.00
CA PRO A 398 49.69 -14.54 8.33
C PRO A 398 49.49 -15.59 9.43
N ARG A 399 49.13 -16.85 9.10
CA ARG A 399 48.85 -17.87 10.13
C ARG A 399 50.12 -18.14 10.96
N GLY A 400 50.01 -17.98 12.27
CA GLY A 400 51.15 -18.13 13.20
C GLY A 400 52.12 -16.94 13.22
N LEU A 401 51.86 -15.87 12.47
CA LEU A 401 52.73 -14.69 12.41
C LEU A 401 52.16 -13.52 13.21
N PHE A 402 53.04 -12.72 13.78
CA PHE A 402 52.69 -11.41 14.33
C PHE A 402 52.74 -10.34 13.24
N THR A 403 51.72 -9.49 13.17
CA THR A 403 51.72 -8.35 12.25
C THR A 403 52.55 -7.21 12.83
N ARG A 404 53.49 -6.70 12.04
CA ARG A 404 54.23 -5.46 12.30
C ARG A 404 53.96 -4.49 11.15
N ALA A 405 53.83 -3.20 11.47
CA ALA A 405 53.74 -2.17 10.45
C ALA A 405 54.97 -2.21 9.54
N TRP A 406 54.77 -2.00 8.24
CA TRP A 406 55.86 -1.92 7.28
C TRP A 406 56.75 -0.72 7.60
N SER A 407 58.07 -0.91 7.54
CA SER A 407 59.04 0.15 7.83
C SER A 407 58.89 1.36 6.90
N ASP A 408 58.54 1.13 5.62
CA ASP A 408 58.35 2.19 4.61
C ASP A 408 59.46 3.27 4.62
N GLY A 409 60.72 2.82 4.73
CA GLY A 409 61.88 3.70 4.77
C GLY A 409 62.24 4.28 6.14
N SER A 410 61.55 3.88 7.21
CA SER A 410 61.88 4.24 8.59
C SER A 410 63.24 3.68 9.03
N SER A 411 63.90 4.40 9.94
CA SER A 411 65.09 3.89 10.63
C SER A 411 64.76 2.74 11.61
N MET A 412 63.50 2.62 12.02
CA MET A 412 63.02 1.45 12.76
C MET A 412 62.73 0.31 11.77
N ASP A 413 63.34 -0.86 12.00
CA ASP A 413 63.24 -2.03 11.12
C ASP A 413 63.71 -1.76 9.67
N ALA A 414 64.86 -1.08 9.56
CA ALA A 414 65.40 -0.62 8.28
C ALA A 414 65.62 -1.76 7.26
N GLY A 415 65.29 -1.49 6.00
CA GLY A 415 65.41 -2.47 4.90
C GLY A 415 64.25 -3.46 4.79
N ARG A 416 63.22 -3.34 5.62
CA ARG A 416 62.05 -4.22 5.58
C ARG A 416 61.15 -3.95 4.38
N GLY A 417 60.94 -4.96 3.54
CA GLY A 417 59.99 -4.90 2.42
C GLY A 417 58.54 -5.23 2.82
N LEU A 418 57.57 -4.60 2.16
CA LEU A 418 56.15 -4.90 2.35
C LEU A 418 55.86 -6.36 1.99
N GLY A 419 55.18 -7.07 2.90
CA GLY A 419 54.80 -8.48 2.70
C GLY A 419 55.91 -9.50 2.97
N THR A 420 57.07 -9.08 3.48
CA THR A 420 58.15 -10.00 3.87
C THR A 420 57.94 -10.58 5.28
N VAL A 421 58.38 -11.82 5.48
CA VAL A 421 58.35 -12.53 6.78
C VAL A 421 59.70 -12.32 7.50
N GLN A 422 59.70 -12.33 8.83
CA GLN A 422 60.90 -12.29 9.67
C GLN A 422 60.78 -13.41 10.69
N GLU A 423 61.86 -14.15 10.87
CA GLU A 423 61.98 -15.16 11.92
C GLU A 423 62.04 -14.49 13.29
N ASP A 424 61.67 -15.23 14.33
CA ASP A 424 61.82 -14.76 15.69
C ASP A 424 63.31 -14.61 16.06
N ALA A 425 63.61 -13.60 16.86
CA ALA A 425 64.97 -13.33 17.29
C ALA A 425 64.98 -12.83 18.73
N GLY A 426 65.85 -13.41 19.55
CA GLY A 426 66.16 -12.88 20.86
C GLY A 426 67.07 -11.66 20.76
N LYS A 427 66.83 -10.63 21.57
CA LYS A 427 67.79 -9.53 21.70
C LYS A 427 69.10 -10.08 22.27
N SER A 428 70.23 -9.68 21.66
CA SER A 428 71.56 -10.03 22.16
C SER A 428 71.71 -9.64 23.65
N HIS A 429 72.15 -10.59 24.47
CA HIS A 429 72.38 -10.42 25.91
C HIS A 429 73.39 -11.45 26.42
N THR A 430 73.88 -11.25 27.65
CA THR A 430 74.86 -12.12 28.33
C THR A 430 74.38 -12.48 29.74
N HIS A 431 74.89 -13.58 30.29
CA HIS A 431 74.65 -14.01 31.66
C HIS A 431 75.96 -14.04 32.45
N THR A 432 75.90 -13.69 33.74
CA THR A 432 77.02 -13.90 34.66
C THR A 432 76.99 -15.33 35.18
N GLY A 433 78.10 -16.06 35.10
CA GLY A 433 78.26 -17.39 35.67
C GLY A 433 79.27 -17.41 36.82
N SER A 434 79.07 -18.30 37.79
CA SER A 434 79.99 -18.52 38.91
C SER A 434 80.20 -20.01 39.15
N ALA A 435 81.41 -20.44 39.51
CA ALA A 435 81.72 -21.80 39.94
C ALA A 435 82.02 -21.84 41.44
N SER A 436 81.62 -22.91 42.13
CA SER A 436 82.00 -23.13 43.52
C SER A 436 83.49 -23.47 43.65
N ALA A 437 84.08 -23.23 44.82
CA ALA A 437 85.44 -23.66 45.10
C ALA A 437 85.60 -25.18 44.92
N GLY A 438 86.71 -25.60 44.32
CA GLY A 438 87.08 -27.01 44.23
C GLY A 438 87.24 -27.61 45.64
N GLY A 439 86.74 -28.83 45.84
CA GLY A 439 86.86 -29.54 47.12
C GLY A 439 88.33 -29.86 47.48
N SER A 440 88.53 -30.36 48.71
CA SER A 440 89.86 -30.75 49.20
C SER A 440 90.45 -31.90 48.37
N HIS A 441 91.74 -31.82 48.03
CA HIS A 441 92.46 -32.89 47.32
C HIS A 441 93.86 -33.13 47.91
N VAL A 442 94.50 -34.23 47.52
CA VAL A 442 95.81 -34.67 48.03
C VAL A 442 96.84 -34.75 46.90
N HIS A 443 98.12 -34.53 47.23
CA HIS A 443 99.24 -34.65 46.31
C HIS A 443 100.06 -35.92 46.63
N ALA A 444 100.61 -36.54 45.59
CA ALA A 444 101.58 -37.61 45.75
C ALA A 444 102.92 -37.01 46.24
N ALA A 445 103.55 -37.68 47.19
CA ALA A 445 104.87 -37.36 47.68
C ALA A 445 105.79 -38.56 47.47
N SER A 446 107.04 -38.30 47.09
CA SER A 446 108.08 -39.32 46.93
C SER A 446 109.35 -38.91 47.68
N THR A 447 110.15 -39.92 48.03
CA THR A 447 111.50 -39.75 48.56
C THR A 447 112.53 -40.05 47.49
N ASP A 448 113.69 -39.39 47.57
CA ASP A 448 114.85 -39.74 46.75
C ASP A 448 115.52 -41.05 47.23
N VAL A 449 116.37 -41.63 46.37
CA VAL A 449 117.17 -42.82 46.69
C VAL A 449 118.46 -42.35 47.37
N GLN A 450 118.56 -42.57 48.68
CA GLN A 450 119.74 -42.25 49.50
C GLN A 450 120.18 -43.50 50.27
N GLY A 451 121.41 -43.49 50.81
CA GLY A 451 121.92 -44.56 51.67
C GLY A 451 122.92 -45.53 51.01
N SER A 452 123.24 -45.34 49.73
CA SER A 452 124.37 -46.03 49.10
C SER A 452 125.69 -45.52 49.70
N HIS A 453 126.51 -46.43 50.23
CA HIS A 453 127.82 -46.11 50.79
C HIS A 453 128.78 -47.29 50.63
N SER A 454 130.09 -47.00 50.70
CA SER A 454 131.17 -47.98 50.63
C SER A 454 132.12 -47.82 51.82
N HIS A 455 132.94 -48.83 52.06
CA HIS A 455 133.96 -48.84 53.11
C HIS A 455 135.33 -49.12 52.51
N GLU A 456 136.36 -48.42 52.98
CA GLU A 456 137.76 -48.66 52.61
C GLU A 456 138.55 -49.24 53.78
N LEU A 457 139.43 -50.21 53.50
CA LEU A 457 140.31 -50.84 54.49
C LEU A 457 141.77 -50.47 54.19
N LYS A 458 142.52 -49.99 55.20
CA LYS A 458 143.96 -49.66 55.08
C LYS A 458 144.81 -50.62 55.93
N LYS A 459 145.91 -51.17 55.36
CA LYS A 459 146.90 -52.01 56.07
C LYS A 459 148.15 -51.18 56.40
N SER A 460 148.63 -51.24 57.64
CA SER A 460 149.80 -50.49 58.16
C SER A 460 151.15 -51.14 57.78
N TRP A 461 152.19 -50.33 57.51
CA TRP A 461 153.49 -50.71 56.94
C TRP A 461 154.63 -50.72 57.99
N GLY A 462 155.52 -51.72 57.96
CA GLY A 462 156.80 -51.75 58.67
C GLY A 462 157.95 -52.24 57.75
N SER A 463 159.08 -51.54 57.76
CA SER A 463 160.15 -51.48 56.74
C SER A 463 161.04 -52.73 56.54
N ASN A 464 161.10 -53.32 55.33
CA ASN A 464 162.29 -53.48 54.45
C ASN A 464 162.02 -54.39 53.21
N ASN A 465 161.99 -53.78 52.02
CA ASN A 465 162.40 -54.26 50.68
C ASN A 465 161.73 -55.48 49.95
N THR A 466 160.47 -55.36 49.44
CA THR A 466 159.97 -55.62 48.04
C THR A 466 158.42 -55.52 47.98
N PRO A 467 157.78 -55.19 46.82
CA PRO A 467 156.57 -54.33 46.74
C PRO A 467 155.20 -55.06 46.81
N GLY A 468 154.18 -54.42 47.40
CA GLY A 468 152.82 -55.00 47.54
C GLY A 468 151.69 -54.03 47.19
N GLY A 469 150.82 -54.43 46.24
CA GLY A 469 149.63 -53.71 45.78
C GLY A 469 148.36 -53.97 46.60
N TRP A 470 147.24 -53.39 46.12
CA TRP A 470 145.90 -53.42 46.73
C TRP A 470 145.39 -54.84 47.03
N VAL A 471 144.69 -55.01 48.16
CA VAL A 471 144.12 -56.31 48.59
C VAL A 471 142.60 -56.22 48.70
N SER A 472 141.91 -57.25 48.21
CA SER A 472 140.45 -57.46 48.32
C SER A 472 140.12 -58.27 49.60
N PRO A 473 138.90 -58.18 50.18
CA PRO A 473 138.57 -58.69 51.53
C PRO A 473 138.68 -60.21 51.71
N ALA A 474 138.92 -60.98 50.65
CA ALA A 474 138.96 -62.44 50.70
C ALA A 474 140.26 -63.04 51.29
N ASN A 475 141.31 -62.26 51.55
CA ASN A 475 142.63 -62.81 51.92
C ASN A 475 143.35 -62.12 53.10
N ALA A 476 142.60 -61.59 54.08
CA ALA A 476 143.17 -60.99 55.29
C ALA A 476 143.25 -62.01 56.45
N GLY A 477 144.31 -62.81 56.46
CA GLY A 477 144.63 -63.72 57.58
C GLY A 477 144.64 -63.00 58.92
N ASN A 478 143.69 -63.37 59.78
CA ASN A 478 143.60 -63.04 61.21
C ASN A 478 143.72 -61.54 61.58
N SER A 479 143.25 -60.65 60.70
CA SER A 479 143.12 -59.23 60.98
C SER A 479 141.65 -58.87 61.18
N MET A 480 141.24 -58.54 62.42
CA MET A 480 139.92 -57.94 62.66
C MET A 480 139.92 -56.52 62.10
N ALA A 481 139.04 -56.23 61.15
CA ALA A 481 138.79 -54.89 60.64
C ALA A 481 137.37 -54.46 61.03
N SER A 482 137.26 -53.46 61.91
CA SER A 482 136.00 -52.77 62.18
C SER A 482 135.87 -51.59 61.22
N THR A 483 134.74 -51.49 60.54
CA THR A 483 134.39 -50.30 59.75
C THR A 483 133.78 -49.24 60.66
N GLU A 484 134.07 -47.97 60.41
CA GLU A 484 133.40 -46.86 61.10
C GLU A 484 131.89 -46.85 60.78
N PRO A 485 131.02 -46.40 61.70
CA PRO A 485 129.60 -46.25 61.43
C PRO A 485 129.39 -45.33 60.22
N ALA A 486 128.64 -45.79 59.20
CA ALA A 486 128.19 -44.89 58.15
C ALA A 486 127.06 -43.99 58.69
N GLY A 487 127.23 -42.68 58.53
CA GLY A 487 126.51 -41.62 59.25
C GLY A 487 124.99 -41.55 59.01
N ALA A 488 124.33 -40.71 59.81
CA ALA A 488 122.91 -40.41 59.67
C ALA A 488 122.59 -39.94 58.25
N HIS A 489 121.55 -40.52 57.64
CA HIS A 489 121.03 -40.06 56.36
C HIS A 489 119.61 -39.53 56.51
N SER A 490 119.26 -38.60 55.63
CA SER A 490 117.93 -38.02 55.51
C SER A 490 117.42 -38.22 54.09
N HIS A 491 116.13 -38.47 53.93
CA HIS A 491 115.47 -38.41 52.63
C HIS A 491 114.90 -37.02 52.40
N THR A 492 115.02 -36.55 51.17
CA THR A 492 114.28 -35.36 50.74
C THR A 492 112.89 -35.81 50.29
N VAL A 493 111.85 -35.38 51.00
CA VAL A 493 110.46 -35.59 50.55
C VAL A 493 110.12 -34.48 49.55
N THR A 494 109.87 -34.87 48.31
CA THR A 494 109.39 -33.95 47.27
C THR A 494 107.89 -34.14 47.10
N VAL A 495 107.12 -33.05 47.27
CA VAL A 495 105.68 -33.01 46.96
C VAL A 495 105.52 -32.37 45.57
N ALA A 496 104.85 -33.06 44.66
CA ALA A 496 104.60 -32.53 43.33
C ALA A 496 103.67 -31.30 43.39
N PRO A 497 103.90 -30.24 42.58
CA PRO A 497 102.98 -29.11 42.52
C PRO A 497 101.61 -29.55 42.01
N ALA A 498 100.55 -28.88 42.47
CA ALA A 498 99.23 -28.98 41.84
C ALA A 498 99.36 -28.48 40.40
N GLY A 499 99.14 -29.37 39.42
CA GLY A 499 99.09 -28.96 38.01
C GLY A 499 97.90 -28.05 37.73
N GLU A 500 98.07 -27.07 36.86
CA GLU A 500 96.94 -26.28 36.35
C GLU A 500 95.98 -27.20 35.58
N HIS A 501 94.68 -27.05 35.83
CA HIS A 501 93.63 -27.72 35.06
C HIS A 501 92.44 -26.78 34.89
N GLY A 502 91.61 -27.07 33.89
CA GLY A 502 90.40 -26.33 33.61
C GLY A 502 89.20 -27.26 33.48
N HIS A 503 88.01 -26.68 33.45
CA HIS A 503 86.77 -27.40 33.20
C HIS A 503 86.09 -26.84 31.96
N ILE A 504 85.49 -27.75 31.18
CA ILE A 504 84.59 -27.36 30.11
C ILE A 504 83.27 -26.93 30.77
N ILE A 505 82.87 -25.68 30.55
CA ILE A 505 81.54 -25.18 30.96
C ILE A 505 80.61 -25.32 29.76
N THR A 506 79.59 -26.17 29.89
CA THR A 506 78.54 -26.33 28.89
C THR A 506 77.29 -25.59 29.36
N ILE A 507 76.84 -24.59 28.58
CA ILE A 507 75.57 -23.90 28.82
C ILE A 507 74.51 -24.55 27.92
N GLY A 508 73.51 -25.19 28.53
CA GLY A 508 72.39 -25.76 27.80
C GLY A 508 71.46 -24.70 27.21
N ALA A 509 70.82 -25.02 26.08
CA ALA A 509 69.75 -24.17 25.53
C ALA A 509 68.57 -24.09 26.51
N THR A 510 68.01 -22.90 26.71
CA THR A 510 66.83 -22.66 27.55
C THR A 510 65.79 -21.89 26.76
N GLY A 511 64.56 -22.40 26.68
CA GLY A 511 63.46 -21.78 25.94
C GLY A 511 62.60 -22.80 25.17
N GLY A 512 61.60 -22.28 24.45
CA GLY A 512 60.83 -23.06 23.47
C GLY A 512 61.39 -22.90 22.05
N GLY A 513 60.75 -23.54 21.07
CA GLY A 513 61.15 -23.45 19.66
C GLY A 513 60.84 -22.12 18.95
N GLU A 514 60.25 -21.15 19.65
CA GLU A 514 59.92 -19.82 19.12
C GLU A 514 59.80 -18.80 20.27
N THR A 515 60.28 -17.59 20.04
CA THR A 515 60.09 -16.44 20.94
C THR A 515 58.72 -15.80 20.69
N ARG A 516 57.80 -15.94 21.65
CA ARG A 516 56.42 -15.45 21.51
C ARG A 516 56.03 -14.47 22.62
N PRO A 517 55.48 -13.29 22.30
CA PRO A 517 54.72 -12.51 23.27
C PRO A 517 53.39 -13.22 23.59
N TRP A 518 52.77 -12.85 24.70
CA TRP A 518 51.41 -13.31 25.02
C TRP A 518 50.44 -12.89 23.91
N ASN A 519 49.67 -13.85 23.39
CA ASN A 519 48.84 -13.65 22.20
C ASN A 519 47.51 -14.42 22.28
N ILE A 520 46.59 -14.04 21.39
CA ILE A 520 45.30 -14.71 21.14
C ILE A 520 45.15 -14.92 19.63
N ALA A 521 44.57 -16.05 19.23
CA ALA A 521 44.38 -16.40 17.83
C ALA A 521 43.01 -15.98 17.30
N PHE A 522 43.01 -15.18 16.23
CA PHE A 522 41.84 -14.83 15.43
C PHE A 522 41.99 -15.32 13.99
N LEU A 523 40.89 -15.55 13.28
CA LEU A 523 40.92 -15.88 11.86
C LEU A 523 41.33 -14.63 11.06
N ALA A 524 42.45 -14.71 10.37
CA ALA A 524 42.84 -13.68 9.41
C ALA A 524 42.08 -13.85 8.09
N CYS A 525 41.46 -12.77 7.62
CA CYS A 525 40.80 -12.72 6.32
C CYS A 525 41.22 -11.50 5.53
N ILE A 526 41.16 -11.58 4.20
CA ILE A 526 41.43 -10.50 3.27
C ILE A 526 40.17 -10.12 2.50
N LYS A 527 39.86 -8.83 2.43
CA LYS A 527 38.73 -8.27 1.67
C LYS A 527 39.05 -8.34 0.16
N TYR A 528 38.12 -8.83 -0.66
CA TYR A 528 38.31 -9.00 -2.10
C TYR A 528 37.43 -8.10 -2.98
#